data_AF-A0A212RU47-F1
#
_entry.id   AF-A0A212RU47-F1
#
_cell.length_a   1.000
_cell.length_b   1.000
_cell.length_c   1.000
_cell.angle_alpha   90.00
_cell.angle_beta   90.00
_cell.angle_gamma   90.00
#
_symmetry.space_group_name_H-M   'P 1'
#
loop_
_entity.id
_entity.type
_entity.pdbx_description
1 polymer ?
#
loop_
_entity_poly.entity_id
_entity_poly.type
_entity_poly.pdbx_seq_one_letter_code
_entity_poly.pdbx_strand_id
1 'polypeptide(L)'
;MTLARTSQTHPLQIAHVRATPAHGRIGITFCPGKHDKSAHTGAWARDLAADLDVIADSGARLVLTLVEPAELAALKVESLGAEVLARGLDWRHLPIADYSVPSAVFERLWRAQGRELRALLRRGGDIVVHCKGGLGRAGMIAARLLAELGVDPAEAIKQVRQARKGAIETPSQLSVVRRTRPVLDVEEIDTTRLRKVGGTLGSNPGGLFEDAEGRRYYVKTLESAAHARNEMLAAKFYQLAGAPTLTYLPARDPTEVATEFVVLEKKTLGEFDAEALKQARRWFGVHAWTANWDAAGYLGDNQGVVEGVVVTLDVGGALAFRAQGDPKGKAFGPVVGELDSLRGDEDNPHAKKLFSAMSRAELAESIAVVTRIPDAAIRRMVADNYGGPALAEKMIARKADMAARLA
;
A
#
# COMPACT_ATOMS: atom_id res chain seq x y z
N MET A 1 31.83 -8.41 30.00
CA MET A 1 30.82 -7.83 29.09
C MET A 1 29.68 -8.84 28.96
N THR A 2 28.44 -8.44 29.23
CA THR A 2 27.28 -9.31 28.96
C THR A 2 27.20 -9.58 27.46
N LEU A 3 27.16 -10.86 27.08
CA LEU A 3 27.03 -11.27 25.68
C LEU A 3 25.71 -10.71 25.09
N ALA A 4 25.78 -10.20 23.87
CA ALA A 4 24.60 -9.68 23.18
C ALA A 4 23.59 -10.81 22.92
N ARG A 5 22.31 -10.49 23.05
CA ARG A 5 21.19 -11.39 22.76
C ARG A 5 21.02 -11.54 21.26
N THR A 6 20.92 -12.78 20.81
CA THR A 6 20.84 -13.18 19.39
C THR A 6 19.51 -13.88 19.10
N SER A 7 19.21 -14.14 17.83
CA SER A 7 18.03 -14.91 17.42
C SER A 7 18.05 -16.36 17.93
N GLN A 8 19.23 -16.92 18.20
CA GLN A 8 19.39 -18.27 18.73
C GLN A 8 19.24 -18.32 20.25
N THR A 9 19.89 -17.40 20.97
CA THR A 9 19.87 -17.38 22.44
C THR A 9 18.53 -16.86 22.98
N HIS A 10 17.86 -16.00 22.22
CA HIS A 10 16.58 -15.39 22.58
C HIS A 10 15.67 -15.41 21.34
N PRO A 11 15.03 -16.55 21.01
CA PRO A 11 14.17 -16.67 19.83
C PRO A 11 13.10 -15.59 19.77
N LEU A 12 12.76 -15.15 18.55
CA LEU A 12 11.77 -14.11 18.34
C LEU A 12 10.41 -14.56 18.90
N GLN A 13 9.79 -13.74 19.75
CA GLN A 13 8.50 -14.04 20.38
C GLN A 13 7.42 -13.17 19.75
N ILE A 14 6.41 -13.81 19.15
CA ILE A 14 5.25 -13.14 18.54
C ILE A 14 4.03 -13.37 19.43
N ALA A 15 3.58 -12.31 20.10
CA ALA A 15 2.36 -12.35 20.90
C ALA A 15 1.14 -12.15 20.00
N HIS A 16 0.13 -13.01 20.08
CA HIS A 16 -1.03 -12.93 19.20
C HIS A 16 -2.29 -12.47 19.92
N VAL A 17 -3.06 -11.60 19.26
CA VAL A 17 -4.43 -11.25 19.62
C VAL A 17 -5.34 -11.41 18.39
N ARG A 18 -6.66 -11.50 18.58
CA ARG A 18 -7.62 -11.58 17.47
C ARG A 18 -8.97 -11.02 17.91
N ALA A 19 -9.71 -10.42 16.98
CA ALA A 19 -11.01 -9.81 17.28
C ALA A 19 -12.08 -10.86 17.63
N THR A 20 -12.22 -11.89 16.79
CA THR A 20 -13.07 -13.06 17.03
C THR A 20 -12.37 -14.32 16.48
N PRO A 21 -12.84 -15.55 16.78
CA PRO A 21 -12.28 -16.76 16.20
C PRO A 21 -12.35 -16.86 14.67
N ALA A 22 -13.25 -16.11 14.01
CA ALA A 22 -13.37 -16.05 12.55
C ALA A 22 -12.35 -15.10 11.91
N HIS A 23 -11.74 -14.20 12.68
CA HIS A 23 -10.72 -13.28 12.18
C HIS A 23 -9.33 -13.89 12.27
N GLY A 24 -8.45 -13.44 11.38
CA GLY A 24 -7.01 -13.66 11.47
C GLY A 24 -6.41 -13.06 12.74
N ARG A 25 -5.21 -13.51 13.06
CA ARG A 25 -4.42 -13.12 14.22
C ARG A 25 -3.59 -11.88 13.91
N ILE A 26 -3.48 -11.00 14.90
CA ILE A 26 -2.57 -9.85 14.91
C ILE A 26 -1.41 -10.22 15.84
N GLY A 27 -0.27 -10.55 15.24
CA GLY A 27 1.00 -10.77 15.93
C GLY A 27 1.67 -9.45 16.33
N ILE A 28 2.28 -9.42 17.51
CA ILE A 28 2.98 -8.26 18.07
C ILE A 28 4.39 -8.71 18.44
N THR A 29 5.39 -8.08 17.84
CA THR A 29 6.80 -8.36 18.12
C THR A 29 7.67 -7.10 18.09
N PHE A 30 8.91 -7.21 18.54
CA PHE A 30 9.91 -6.15 18.38
C PHE A 30 10.52 -6.20 16.97
N CYS A 31 11.34 -5.21 16.62
CA CYS A 31 11.93 -5.13 15.28
C CYS A 31 12.81 -6.36 14.95
N PRO A 32 12.45 -7.16 13.92
CA PRO A 32 13.22 -8.34 13.54
C PRO A 32 14.60 -7.93 13.05
N GLY A 33 15.63 -8.73 13.35
CA GLY A 33 17.01 -8.47 12.96
C GLY A 33 17.68 -7.31 13.69
N LYS A 34 17.03 -6.70 14.68
CA LYS A 34 17.57 -5.49 15.31
C LYS A 34 18.95 -5.70 15.94
N HIS A 35 19.84 -4.73 15.69
CA HIS A 35 21.06 -4.50 16.45
C HIS A 35 20.87 -3.27 17.35
N ASP A 36 20.86 -3.45 18.67
CA ASP A 36 20.69 -2.36 19.63
C ASP A 36 21.57 -2.61 20.86
N LYS A 37 22.72 -1.93 20.93
CA LYS A 37 23.67 -2.07 22.05
C LYS A 37 23.16 -1.46 23.35
N SER A 38 22.21 -0.53 23.25
CA SER A 38 21.73 0.33 24.33
C SER A 38 20.32 -0.01 24.82
N ALA A 39 19.71 -1.08 24.29
CA ALA A 39 18.35 -1.44 24.67
C ALA A 39 18.26 -1.71 26.17
N HIS A 40 17.17 -1.25 26.81
CA HIS A 40 16.92 -1.46 28.25
C HIS A 40 16.93 -2.92 28.67
N THR A 41 16.66 -3.84 27.73
CA THR A 41 16.67 -5.27 27.98
C THR A 41 18.07 -5.89 27.89
N GLY A 42 19.10 -5.13 27.53
CA GLY A 42 20.44 -5.60 27.22
C GLY A 42 20.74 -5.55 25.72
N ALA A 43 22.02 -5.62 25.36
CA ALA A 43 22.46 -5.51 23.97
C ALA A 43 21.84 -6.60 23.07
N TRP A 44 21.40 -6.23 21.87
CA TRP A 44 20.88 -7.12 20.84
C TRP A 44 21.79 -7.13 19.61
N ALA A 45 21.99 -8.30 19.04
CA ALA A 45 22.64 -8.53 17.74
C ALA A 45 21.90 -9.70 17.06
N ARG A 46 20.72 -9.40 16.51
CA ARG A 46 19.83 -10.40 15.94
C ARG A 46 20.09 -10.60 14.46
N ASP A 47 19.75 -11.77 13.97
CA ASP A 47 19.82 -12.06 12.54
C ASP A 47 18.46 -11.75 11.90
N LEU A 48 18.46 -10.89 10.87
CA LEU A 48 17.24 -10.46 10.19
C LEU A 48 16.57 -11.62 9.47
N ALA A 49 17.35 -12.47 8.80
CA ALA A 49 16.81 -13.58 8.02
C ALA A 49 16.10 -14.58 8.93
N ALA A 50 16.78 -15.04 10.00
CA ALA A 50 16.23 -15.97 10.97
C ALA A 50 14.97 -15.44 11.67
N ASP A 51 14.94 -14.15 12.00
CA ASP A 51 13.75 -13.54 12.62
C ASP A 51 12.56 -13.45 11.65
N LEU A 52 12.82 -13.14 10.38
CA LEU A 52 11.77 -13.08 9.36
C LEU A 52 11.28 -14.48 8.97
N ASP A 53 12.12 -15.51 9.04
CA ASP A 53 11.71 -16.90 8.86
C ASP A 53 10.71 -17.31 9.96
N VAL A 54 10.98 -16.93 11.23
CA VAL A 54 10.02 -17.14 12.33
C VAL A 54 8.68 -16.43 12.08
N ILE A 55 8.71 -15.23 11.49
CA ILE A 55 7.48 -14.51 11.12
C ILE A 55 6.74 -15.24 9.99
N ALA A 56 7.44 -15.72 8.97
CA ALA A 56 6.83 -16.48 7.87
C ALA A 56 6.21 -17.79 8.39
N ASP A 57 6.94 -18.54 9.22
CA ASP A 57 6.51 -19.80 9.81
C ASP A 57 5.32 -19.65 10.77
N SER A 58 5.10 -18.45 11.31
CA SER A 58 3.92 -18.14 12.12
C SER A 58 2.61 -18.16 11.33
N GLY A 59 2.68 -18.16 9.99
CA GLY A 59 1.53 -18.08 9.08
C GLY A 59 1.11 -16.65 8.75
N ALA A 60 1.91 -15.66 9.13
CA ALA A 60 1.66 -14.26 8.79
C ALA A 60 1.60 -14.09 7.26
N ARG A 61 0.63 -13.34 6.77
CA ARG A 61 0.54 -12.93 5.36
C ARG A 61 1.13 -11.54 5.13
N LEU A 62 1.18 -10.70 6.16
CA LEU A 62 1.63 -9.32 6.06
C LEU A 62 2.44 -8.90 7.28
N VAL A 63 3.51 -8.12 7.05
CA VAL A 63 4.28 -7.43 8.10
C VAL A 63 4.05 -5.92 8.01
N LEU A 64 3.56 -5.34 9.11
CA LEU A 64 3.39 -3.91 9.30
C LEU A 64 4.54 -3.34 10.14
N THR A 65 5.40 -2.56 9.48
CA THR A 65 6.56 -1.89 10.07
C THR A 65 6.18 -0.48 10.52
N LEU A 66 6.33 -0.18 11.81
CA LEU A 66 6.02 1.13 12.39
C LEU A 66 7.25 1.98 12.73
N VAL A 67 8.46 1.44 12.55
CA VAL A 67 9.71 2.17 12.82
C VAL A 67 10.04 3.16 11.72
N GLU A 68 10.63 4.30 12.06
CA GLU A 68 11.05 5.31 11.09
C GLU A 68 12.26 4.85 10.26
N PRO A 69 12.47 5.39 9.05
CA PRO A 69 13.65 5.06 8.24
C PRO A 69 14.99 5.24 8.98
N ALA A 70 15.12 6.31 9.78
CA ALA A 70 16.29 6.54 10.60
C ALA A 70 16.47 5.48 11.70
N GLU A 71 15.37 4.97 12.26
CA GLU A 71 15.41 3.85 13.21
C GLU A 71 15.82 2.55 12.52
N LEU A 72 15.34 2.27 11.30
CA LEU A 72 15.77 1.09 10.53
C LEU A 72 17.29 1.11 10.32
N ALA A 73 17.85 2.26 9.97
CA ALA A 73 19.30 2.43 9.81
C ALA A 73 20.06 2.26 11.13
N ALA A 74 19.57 2.89 12.21
CA ALA A 74 20.19 2.75 13.53
C ALA A 74 20.16 1.29 14.04
N LEU A 75 19.15 0.52 13.66
CA LEU A 75 18.97 -0.89 14.02
C LEU A 75 19.66 -1.85 13.03
N LYS A 76 20.28 -1.35 11.96
CA LYS A 76 20.96 -2.10 10.89
C LYS A 76 20.05 -3.06 10.09
N VAL A 77 18.83 -2.60 9.79
CA VAL A 77 17.80 -3.39 9.11
C VAL A 77 17.12 -2.60 7.99
N GLU A 78 17.87 -1.77 7.26
CA GLU A 78 17.38 -0.99 6.12
C GLU A 78 16.78 -1.88 5.02
N SER A 79 17.26 -3.12 4.89
CA SER A 79 16.75 -4.11 3.93
C SER A 79 15.48 -4.84 4.39
N LEU A 80 14.95 -4.56 5.59
CA LEU A 80 13.81 -5.29 6.20
C LEU A 80 12.65 -5.45 5.23
N GLY A 81 12.23 -4.38 4.56
CA GLY A 81 11.10 -4.45 3.65
C GLY A 81 11.34 -5.37 2.45
N ALA A 82 12.53 -5.32 1.86
CA ALA A 82 12.91 -6.20 0.76
C ALA A 82 12.96 -7.67 1.21
N GLU A 83 13.51 -7.93 2.40
CA GLU A 83 13.63 -9.26 2.99
C GLU A 83 12.28 -9.87 3.40
N VAL A 84 11.33 -9.04 3.85
CA VAL A 84 9.93 -9.45 4.08
C VAL A 84 9.29 -9.91 2.76
N LEU A 85 9.40 -9.07 1.72
CA LEU A 85 8.83 -9.38 0.42
C LEU A 85 9.48 -10.63 -0.22
N ALA A 86 10.78 -10.83 -0.02
CA ALA A 86 11.53 -11.99 -0.51
C ALA A 86 11.02 -13.33 0.07
N ARG A 87 10.46 -13.30 1.28
CA ARG A 87 9.82 -14.46 1.95
C ARG A 87 8.38 -14.69 1.55
N GLY A 88 7.88 -13.96 0.56
CA GLY A 88 6.50 -14.10 0.13
C GLY A 88 5.49 -13.49 1.11
N LEU A 89 5.91 -12.57 1.98
CA LEU A 89 5.03 -11.80 2.84
C LEU A 89 4.68 -10.47 2.17
N ASP A 90 3.50 -9.92 2.43
CA ASP A 90 3.20 -8.52 2.11
C ASP A 90 3.89 -7.60 3.11
N TRP A 91 4.34 -6.44 2.65
CA TRP A 91 4.96 -5.43 3.51
C TRP A 91 4.19 -4.12 3.45
N ARG A 92 3.98 -3.50 4.62
CA ARG A 92 3.47 -2.13 4.75
C ARG A 92 4.36 -1.36 5.72
N HIS A 93 4.82 -0.18 5.31
CA HIS A 93 5.66 0.69 6.12
C HIS A 93 4.88 1.94 6.48
N LEU A 94 4.45 2.04 7.74
CA LEU A 94 3.70 3.17 8.28
C LEU A 94 4.40 3.73 9.52
N PRO A 95 5.41 4.59 9.34
CA PRO A 95 6.23 5.10 10.45
C PRO A 95 5.42 5.85 11.50
N ILE A 96 5.73 5.59 12.77
CA ILE A 96 5.29 6.37 13.92
C ILE A 96 6.53 6.71 14.74
N ALA A 97 6.75 8.00 14.99
CA ALA A 97 7.86 8.48 15.81
C ALA A 97 7.88 7.81 17.20
N ASP A 98 9.07 7.58 17.75
CA ASP A 98 9.19 6.82 18.99
C ASP A 98 8.39 7.46 20.15
N TYR A 99 7.80 6.62 21.00
CA TYR A 99 6.85 7.00 22.07
C TYR A 99 5.61 7.83 21.65
N SER A 100 5.44 8.10 20.36
CA SER A 100 4.40 8.99 19.85
C SER A 100 3.15 8.23 19.39
N VAL A 101 2.21 8.97 18.81
CA VAL A 101 0.95 8.51 18.21
C VAL A 101 0.96 8.72 16.70
N PRO A 102 0.05 8.10 15.93
CA PRO A 102 -0.10 8.37 14.50
C PRO A 102 -0.12 9.86 14.16
N SER A 103 0.68 10.26 13.18
CA SER A 103 0.67 11.61 12.61
C SER A 103 -0.48 11.77 11.62
N ALA A 104 -0.74 12.99 11.15
CA ALA A 104 -1.69 13.22 10.07
C ALA A 104 -1.32 12.41 8.81
N VAL A 105 -0.04 12.32 8.47
CA VAL A 105 0.45 11.51 7.33
C VAL A 105 0.09 10.04 7.52
N PHE A 106 0.31 9.50 8.71
CA PHE A 106 -0.07 8.12 9.03
C PHE A 106 -1.57 7.93 8.84
N GLU A 107 -2.40 8.81 9.40
CA GLU A 107 -3.86 8.67 9.36
C GLU A 107 -4.40 8.67 7.93
N ARG A 108 -3.79 9.43 7.02
CA ARG A 108 -4.14 9.40 5.59
C ARG A 108 -3.86 8.06 4.96
N LEU A 109 -2.64 7.56 5.14
CA LEU A 109 -2.26 6.25 4.60
C LEU A 109 -3.09 5.12 5.23
N TRP A 110 -3.48 5.27 6.50
CA TRP A 110 -4.31 4.31 7.23
C TRP A 110 -5.73 4.18 6.67
N ARG A 111 -6.29 5.21 6.00
CA ARG A 111 -7.61 5.09 5.36
C ARG A 111 -7.62 3.94 4.34
N ALA A 112 -6.64 3.93 3.44
CA ALA A 112 -6.50 2.87 2.44
C ALA A 112 -5.85 1.60 3.02
N GLN A 113 -4.67 1.72 3.65
CA GLN A 113 -3.91 0.56 4.11
C GLN A 113 -4.57 -0.13 5.31
N GLY A 114 -5.17 0.64 6.23
CA GLY A 114 -5.94 0.09 7.35
C GLY A 114 -7.16 -0.70 6.86
N ARG A 115 -7.84 -0.25 5.80
CA ARG A 115 -8.91 -1.01 5.15
C ARG A 115 -8.41 -2.35 4.62
N GLU A 116 -7.26 -2.38 3.95
CA GLU A 116 -6.66 -3.63 3.48
C GLU A 116 -6.29 -4.58 4.63
N LEU A 117 -5.70 -4.05 5.71
CA LEU A 117 -5.37 -4.83 6.91
C LEU A 117 -6.61 -5.44 7.55
N ARG A 118 -7.69 -4.65 7.71
CA ARG A 118 -8.96 -5.14 8.25
C ARG A 118 -9.61 -6.16 7.33
N ALA A 119 -9.60 -5.95 6.02
CA ALA A 119 -10.12 -6.92 5.04
C ALA A 119 -9.34 -8.24 5.07
N LEU A 120 -8.01 -8.18 5.17
CA LEU A 120 -7.16 -9.35 5.33
C LEU A 120 -7.52 -10.14 6.60
N LEU A 121 -7.66 -9.44 7.73
CA LEU A 121 -8.04 -10.03 9.01
C LEU A 121 -9.46 -10.63 8.97
N ARG A 122 -10.44 -9.95 8.36
CA ARG A 122 -11.81 -10.48 8.20
C ARG A 122 -11.86 -11.77 7.37
N ARG A 123 -10.92 -11.93 6.43
CA ARG A 123 -10.77 -13.15 5.60
C ARG A 123 -9.92 -14.24 6.26
N GLY A 124 -9.59 -14.10 7.55
CA GLY A 124 -8.80 -15.06 8.30
C GLY A 124 -7.29 -14.97 8.08
N GLY A 125 -6.80 -13.96 7.36
CA GLY A 125 -5.37 -13.77 7.12
C GLY A 125 -4.67 -13.12 8.32
N ASP A 126 -3.52 -13.67 8.70
CA ASP A 126 -2.74 -13.18 9.83
C ASP A 126 -1.81 -12.03 9.44
N ILE A 127 -1.58 -11.10 10.37
CA ILE A 127 -0.61 -10.01 10.20
C ILE A 127 0.35 -9.96 11.38
N VAL A 128 1.55 -9.44 11.18
CA VAL A 128 2.49 -9.13 12.27
C VAL A 128 2.79 -7.64 12.26
N VAL A 129 2.58 -6.99 13.41
CA VAL A 129 2.88 -5.58 13.65
C VAL A 129 4.12 -5.48 14.52
N HIS A 130 5.08 -4.64 14.12
CA HIS A 130 6.26 -4.38 14.95
C HIS A 130 6.63 -2.90 15.01
N CYS A 131 7.31 -2.54 16.11
CA CYS A 131 8.03 -1.29 16.27
C CYS A 131 9.45 -1.60 16.77
N LYS A 132 10.17 -0.66 17.39
CA LYS A 132 11.51 -0.92 17.95
C LYS A 132 11.47 -1.96 19.08
N GLY A 133 10.64 -1.73 20.10
CA GLY A 133 10.53 -2.58 21.29
C GLY A 133 9.39 -3.61 21.27
N GLY A 134 8.43 -3.49 20.36
CA GLY A 134 7.25 -4.35 20.31
C GLY A 134 6.31 -4.19 21.50
N LEU A 135 6.21 -2.97 22.05
CA LEU A 135 5.40 -2.64 23.24
C LEU A 135 4.43 -1.48 22.95
N GLY A 136 4.91 -0.24 22.88
CA GLY A 136 4.07 0.96 22.76
C GLY A 136 3.38 1.08 21.41
N ARG A 137 4.13 1.47 20.37
CA ARG A 137 3.61 1.70 19.01
C ARG A 137 2.91 0.46 18.43
N ALA A 138 3.57 -0.70 18.50
CA ALA A 138 3.00 -1.95 18.00
C ALA A 138 1.75 -2.39 18.77
N GLY A 139 1.76 -2.30 20.10
CA GLY A 139 0.59 -2.61 20.92
C GLY A 139 -0.58 -1.66 20.68
N MET A 140 -0.30 -0.36 20.52
CA MET A 140 -1.32 0.64 20.19
C MET A 140 -2.01 0.33 18.86
N ILE A 141 -1.24 0.05 17.80
CA ILE A 141 -1.82 -0.24 16.49
C ILE A 141 -2.55 -1.59 16.47
N ALA A 142 -2.02 -2.61 17.16
CA ALA A 142 -2.74 -3.88 17.31
C ALA A 142 -4.09 -3.70 18.03
N ALA A 143 -4.12 -2.93 19.12
CA ALA A 143 -5.35 -2.65 19.86
C ALA A 143 -6.31 -1.75 19.05
N ARG A 144 -5.79 -0.79 18.28
CA ARG A 144 -6.59 -0.01 17.32
C ARG A 144 -7.26 -0.92 16.29
N LEU A 145 -6.52 -1.86 15.68
CA LEU A 145 -7.10 -2.80 14.71
C LEU A 145 -8.19 -3.69 15.33
N LEU A 146 -7.99 -4.19 16.56
CA LEU A 146 -9.05 -4.91 17.28
C LEU A 146 -10.30 -4.03 17.45
N ALA A 147 -10.13 -2.77 17.85
CA ALA A 147 -11.23 -1.84 18.04
C ALA A 147 -11.95 -1.48 16.73
N GLU A 148 -11.21 -1.26 15.64
CA GLU A 148 -11.78 -1.04 14.31
C GLU A 148 -12.52 -2.29 13.79
N LEU A 149 -12.12 -3.50 14.21
CA LEU A 149 -12.82 -4.76 13.90
C LEU A 149 -14.02 -5.05 14.83
N GLY A 150 -14.36 -4.13 15.74
CA GLY A 150 -15.56 -4.21 16.58
C GLY A 150 -15.35 -4.67 18.02
N VAL A 151 -14.11 -4.90 18.47
CA VAL A 151 -13.82 -5.15 19.88
C VAL A 151 -13.97 -3.84 20.66
N ASP A 152 -14.57 -3.88 21.86
CA ASP A 152 -14.59 -2.69 22.73
C ASP A 152 -13.15 -2.19 23.00
N PRO A 153 -12.85 -0.88 22.90
CA PRO A 153 -11.50 -0.36 23.09
C PRO A 153 -10.85 -0.74 24.43
N ALA A 154 -11.60 -0.80 25.53
CA ALA A 154 -11.05 -1.18 26.83
C ALA A 154 -10.68 -2.67 26.85
N GLU A 155 -11.50 -3.53 26.25
CA GLU A 155 -11.19 -4.95 26.09
C GLU A 155 -10.03 -5.17 25.12
N ALA A 156 -9.93 -4.41 24.02
CA ALA A 156 -8.80 -4.47 23.09
C ALA A 156 -7.46 -4.14 23.79
N ILE A 157 -7.44 -3.08 24.62
CA ILE A 157 -6.28 -2.73 25.46
C ILE A 157 -5.90 -3.88 26.39
N LYS A 158 -6.90 -4.50 27.03
CA LYS A 158 -6.71 -5.61 27.97
C LYS A 158 -6.15 -6.84 27.27
N GLN A 159 -6.73 -7.26 26.15
CA GLN A 159 -6.25 -8.39 25.34
C GLN A 159 -4.78 -8.19 24.93
N VAL A 160 -4.44 -7.02 24.40
CA VAL A 160 -3.07 -6.70 23.99
C VAL A 160 -2.10 -6.74 25.16
N ARG A 161 -2.47 -6.21 26.33
CA ARG A 161 -1.63 -6.24 27.53
C ARG A 161 -1.49 -7.62 28.15
N GLN A 162 -2.51 -8.48 28.02
CA GLN A 162 -2.44 -9.88 28.43
C GLN A 162 -1.49 -10.67 27.54
N ALA A 163 -1.57 -10.48 26.21
CA ALA A 163 -0.69 -11.14 25.26
C ALA A 163 0.76 -10.58 25.33
N ARG A 164 0.90 -9.28 25.59
CA ARG A 164 2.20 -8.58 25.63
C ARG A 164 2.24 -7.62 26.82
N LYS A 165 2.78 -8.12 27.94
CA LYS A 165 2.91 -7.33 29.18
C LYS A 165 3.68 -6.03 28.93
N GLY A 166 3.11 -4.90 29.35
CA GLY A 166 3.69 -3.56 29.15
C GLY A 166 3.35 -2.90 27.81
N ALA A 167 2.54 -3.53 26.95
CA ALA A 167 2.09 -2.92 25.71
C ALA A 167 1.21 -1.67 25.94
N ILE A 168 1.30 -0.73 24.99
CA ILE A 168 0.68 0.61 25.04
C ILE A 168 1.28 1.42 26.21
N GLU A 169 2.40 2.07 25.92
CA GLU A 169 3.34 2.61 26.92
C GLU A 169 2.94 4.00 27.42
N THR A 170 2.30 4.83 26.59
CA THR A 170 2.00 6.22 26.94
C THR A 170 0.50 6.51 27.09
N PRO A 171 0.10 7.50 27.91
CA PRO A 171 -1.28 7.96 27.99
C PRO A 171 -1.84 8.41 26.64
N SER A 172 -1.02 9.04 25.80
CA SER A 172 -1.42 9.47 24.45
C SER A 172 -1.75 8.27 23.55
N GLN A 173 -0.96 7.19 23.63
CA GLN A 173 -1.26 5.94 22.90
C GLN A 173 -2.55 5.29 23.39
N LEU A 174 -2.80 5.27 24.71
CA LEU A 174 -4.08 4.80 25.26
C LEU A 174 -5.26 5.62 24.75
N SER A 175 -5.10 6.94 24.65
CA SER A 175 -6.14 7.85 24.13
C SER A 175 -6.51 7.52 22.69
N VAL A 176 -5.53 7.19 21.83
CA VAL A 176 -5.77 6.74 20.45
C VAL A 176 -6.67 5.51 20.43
N VAL A 177 -6.37 4.49 21.25
CA VAL A 177 -7.18 3.27 21.26
C VAL A 177 -8.57 3.55 21.81
N ARG A 178 -8.69 4.27 22.94
CA ARG A 178 -9.97 4.57 23.59
C ARG A 178 -10.95 5.34 22.70
N ARG A 179 -10.46 6.21 21.81
CA ARG A 179 -11.29 6.97 20.87
C ARG A 179 -11.59 6.22 19.56
N THR A 180 -10.95 5.06 19.35
CA THR A 180 -11.13 4.28 18.13
C THR A 180 -12.54 3.72 18.10
N ARG A 181 -13.21 3.87 16.96
CA ARG A 181 -14.55 3.34 16.72
C ARG A 181 -14.45 2.14 15.77
N PRO A 182 -15.41 1.19 15.85
CA PRO A 182 -15.55 0.16 14.83
C PRO A 182 -15.64 0.79 13.44
N VAL A 183 -14.96 0.20 12.47
CA VAL A 183 -14.98 0.61 11.07
C VAL A 183 -15.69 -0.46 10.27
N LEU A 184 -16.85 -0.09 9.74
CA LEU A 184 -17.58 -0.89 8.75
C LEU A 184 -17.04 -0.53 7.37
N ASP A 185 -16.04 -1.28 6.92
CA ASP A 185 -15.52 -1.13 5.56
C ASP A 185 -16.58 -1.63 4.58
N VAL A 186 -16.78 -0.86 3.50
CA VAL A 186 -17.59 -1.33 2.37
C VAL A 186 -16.82 -2.46 1.67
N GLU A 187 -17.34 -3.68 1.78
CA GLU A 187 -16.77 -4.86 1.12
C GLU A 187 -16.99 -4.78 -0.39
N GLU A 188 -18.14 -4.27 -0.80
CA GLU A 188 -18.59 -4.16 -2.19
C GLU A 188 -19.55 -2.96 -2.33
N ILE A 189 -19.38 -2.20 -3.41
CA ILE A 189 -20.26 -1.10 -3.81
C ILE A 189 -21.43 -1.67 -4.61
N ASP A 190 -22.64 -1.51 -4.08
CA ASP A 190 -23.89 -1.84 -4.75
C ASP A 190 -24.61 -0.52 -5.11
N THR A 191 -24.42 -0.04 -6.34
CA THR A 191 -25.00 1.23 -6.82
C THR A 191 -26.53 1.27 -6.73
N THR A 192 -27.20 0.10 -6.66
CA THR A 192 -28.66 0.02 -6.46
C THR A 192 -29.11 0.43 -5.05
N ARG A 193 -28.19 0.45 -4.08
CA ARG A 193 -28.41 0.87 -2.69
C ARG A 193 -27.92 2.28 -2.40
N LEU A 194 -27.33 2.94 -3.40
CA LEU A 194 -26.76 4.27 -3.27
C LEU A 194 -27.59 5.30 -4.01
N ARG A 195 -27.58 6.54 -3.51
CA ARG A 195 -28.21 7.67 -4.20
C ARG A 195 -27.20 8.29 -5.17
N LYS A 196 -27.55 8.39 -6.46
CA LYS A 196 -26.75 9.17 -7.42
C LYS A 196 -26.90 10.67 -7.12
N VAL A 197 -25.80 11.36 -6.84
CA VAL A 197 -25.74 12.78 -6.44
C VAL A 197 -24.92 13.65 -7.40
N GLY A 198 -24.29 13.05 -8.41
CA GLY A 198 -23.54 13.80 -9.43
C GLY A 198 -23.37 13.01 -10.73
N GLY A 199 -22.95 13.72 -11.77
CA GLY A 199 -22.78 13.19 -13.12
C GLY A 199 -21.46 12.45 -13.34
N THR A 200 -21.22 12.13 -14.61
CA THR A 200 -19.99 11.47 -15.09
C THR A 200 -18.78 12.38 -14.97
N LEU A 201 -17.65 11.82 -14.53
CA LEU A 201 -16.31 12.40 -14.57
C LEU A 201 -15.46 11.56 -15.55
N GLY A 202 -14.92 12.18 -16.60
CA GLY A 202 -14.13 11.49 -17.62
C GLY A 202 -14.97 10.91 -18.77
N SER A 203 -14.40 9.94 -19.49
CA SER A 203 -14.93 9.41 -20.77
C SER A 203 -15.90 8.23 -20.62
N ASN A 204 -15.76 7.43 -19.57
CA ASN A 204 -16.61 6.26 -19.34
C ASN A 204 -17.92 6.66 -18.65
N PRO A 205 -19.07 6.02 -18.96
CA PRO A 205 -20.32 6.25 -18.23
C PRO A 205 -20.12 6.09 -16.72
N GLY A 206 -20.69 7.00 -15.93
CA GLY A 206 -20.48 6.95 -14.49
C GLY A 206 -21.34 7.92 -13.69
N GLY A 207 -20.97 8.08 -12.43
CA GLY A 207 -21.68 8.94 -11.50
C GLY A 207 -21.00 9.07 -10.15
N LEU A 208 -21.33 10.16 -9.47
CA LEU A 208 -21.06 10.31 -8.04
C LEU A 208 -22.26 9.75 -7.27
N PHE A 209 -22.00 8.84 -6.35
CA PHE A 209 -22.98 8.17 -5.51
C PHE A 209 -22.72 8.49 -4.04
N GLU A 210 -23.77 8.47 -3.22
CA GLU A 210 -23.72 8.74 -1.78
C GLU A 210 -24.53 7.69 -1.02
N ASP A 211 -23.99 7.19 0.09
CA ASP A 211 -24.68 6.25 0.98
C ASP A 211 -25.49 6.95 2.09
N ALA A 212 -26.14 6.17 2.95
CA ALA A 212 -26.96 6.67 4.05
C ALA A 212 -26.14 7.43 5.12
N GLU A 213 -24.84 7.15 5.22
CA GLU A 213 -23.92 7.81 6.13
C GLU A 213 -23.26 9.07 5.52
N GLY A 214 -23.61 9.42 4.27
CA GLY A 214 -23.07 10.56 3.55
C GLY A 214 -21.68 10.34 2.95
N ARG A 215 -21.18 9.09 2.93
CA ARG A 215 -19.93 8.74 2.25
C ARG A 215 -20.17 8.75 0.75
N ARG A 216 -19.21 9.27 -0.01
CA ARG A 216 -19.32 9.45 -1.45
C ARG A 216 -18.37 8.54 -2.21
N TYR A 217 -18.84 8.06 -3.34
CA TYR A 217 -18.15 7.13 -4.22
C TYR A 217 -18.30 7.58 -5.65
N TYR A 218 -17.19 7.64 -6.39
CA TYR A 218 -17.28 7.74 -7.85
C TYR A 218 -17.33 6.33 -8.41
N VAL A 219 -18.32 6.05 -9.25
CA VAL A 219 -18.48 4.74 -9.90
C VAL A 219 -18.54 4.96 -11.40
N LYS A 220 -17.71 4.24 -12.14
CA LYS A 220 -17.73 4.18 -13.60
C LYS A 220 -18.05 2.77 -14.07
N THR A 221 -18.82 2.68 -15.14
CA THR A 221 -19.17 1.44 -15.84
C THR A 221 -18.26 1.31 -17.05
N LEU A 222 -17.56 0.18 -17.15
CA LEU A 222 -16.66 -0.12 -18.26
C LEU A 222 -17.31 -1.09 -19.24
N GLU A 223 -16.77 -1.16 -20.45
CA GLU A 223 -17.34 -1.97 -21.55
C GLU A 223 -17.47 -3.47 -21.23
N SER A 224 -16.65 -3.99 -20.32
CA SER A 224 -16.70 -5.40 -19.93
C SER A 224 -16.13 -5.64 -18.54
N ALA A 225 -16.49 -6.79 -17.96
CA ALA A 225 -15.93 -7.22 -16.69
C ALA A 225 -14.42 -7.49 -16.77
N ALA A 226 -13.89 -7.82 -17.94
CA ALA A 226 -12.45 -7.96 -18.14
C ALA A 226 -11.73 -6.60 -18.05
N HIS A 227 -12.33 -5.54 -18.58
CA HIS A 227 -11.82 -4.19 -18.50
C HIS A 227 -11.84 -3.69 -17.03
N ALA A 228 -12.94 -3.89 -16.30
CA ALA A 228 -13.03 -3.54 -14.88
C ALA A 228 -12.00 -4.27 -14.01
N ARG A 229 -11.82 -5.59 -14.22
CA ARG A 229 -10.76 -6.36 -13.55
C ARG A 229 -9.36 -5.84 -13.89
N ASN A 230 -9.11 -5.45 -15.13
CA ASN A 230 -7.81 -4.90 -15.53
C ASN A 230 -7.50 -3.60 -14.76
N GLU A 231 -8.46 -2.69 -14.62
CA GLU A 231 -8.25 -1.46 -13.87
C GLU A 231 -8.02 -1.73 -12.38
N MET A 232 -8.79 -2.64 -11.78
CA MET A 232 -8.56 -3.07 -10.39
C MET A 232 -7.16 -3.66 -10.20
N LEU A 233 -6.70 -4.52 -11.13
CA LEU A 233 -5.35 -5.09 -11.12
C LEU A 233 -4.27 -4.01 -11.29
N ALA A 234 -4.50 -3.00 -12.14
CA ALA A 234 -3.59 -1.88 -12.28
C ALA A 234 -3.43 -1.13 -10.96
N ALA A 235 -4.54 -0.80 -10.28
CA ALA A 235 -4.49 -0.17 -8.96
C ALA A 235 -3.70 -1.03 -7.95
N LYS A 236 -3.84 -2.36 -7.99
CA LYS A 236 -3.06 -3.27 -7.15
C LYS A 236 -1.56 -3.29 -7.47
N PHE A 237 -1.15 -3.14 -8.73
CA PHE A 237 0.26 -2.96 -9.06
C PHE A 237 0.84 -1.65 -8.53
N TYR A 238 0.09 -0.55 -8.61
CA TYR A 238 0.50 0.72 -8.01
C TYR A 238 0.66 0.60 -6.50
N GLN A 239 -0.31 -0.01 -5.83
CA GLN A 239 -0.28 -0.25 -4.38
C GLN A 239 0.88 -1.17 -3.97
N LEU A 240 1.17 -2.22 -4.76
CA LEU A 240 2.32 -3.10 -4.54
C LEU A 240 3.65 -2.32 -4.63
N ALA A 241 3.75 -1.34 -5.54
CA ALA A 241 4.90 -0.45 -5.66
C ALA A 241 4.94 0.68 -4.60
N GLY A 242 3.88 0.81 -3.78
CA GLY A 242 3.71 1.90 -2.82
C GLY A 242 3.27 3.24 -3.43
N ALA A 243 2.89 3.26 -4.72
CA ALA A 243 2.44 4.46 -5.41
C ALA A 243 1.02 4.86 -4.97
N PRO A 244 0.77 6.12 -4.57
CA PRO A 244 -0.56 6.56 -4.17
C PRO A 244 -1.57 6.56 -5.33
N THR A 245 -2.70 5.89 -5.11
CA THR A 245 -3.88 5.91 -5.98
C THR A 245 -5.11 6.31 -5.16
N LEU A 246 -6.24 6.53 -5.83
CA LEU A 246 -7.53 6.52 -5.14
C LEU A 246 -7.78 5.17 -4.43
N THR A 247 -8.69 5.16 -3.45
CA THR A 247 -9.13 3.93 -2.80
C THR A 247 -10.11 3.20 -3.72
N TYR A 248 -9.62 2.20 -4.45
CA TYR A 248 -10.45 1.32 -5.28
C TYR A 248 -11.26 0.33 -4.42
N LEU A 249 -12.55 0.20 -4.74
CA LEU A 249 -13.54 -0.63 -4.07
C LEU A 249 -14.11 -1.64 -5.07
N PRO A 250 -14.29 -2.92 -4.69
CA PRO A 250 -15.07 -3.86 -5.49
C PRO A 250 -16.49 -3.32 -5.71
N ALA A 251 -17.06 -3.57 -6.89
CA ALA A 251 -18.45 -3.28 -7.19
C ALA A 251 -19.22 -4.58 -7.44
N ARG A 252 -20.52 -4.57 -7.12
CA ARG A 252 -21.43 -5.70 -7.32
C ARG A 252 -21.59 -6.02 -8.80
N ASP A 253 -21.77 -4.99 -9.62
CA ASP A 253 -21.73 -5.17 -11.05
C ASP A 253 -20.28 -5.41 -11.48
N PRO A 254 -19.98 -6.57 -12.12
CA PRO A 254 -18.61 -6.91 -12.48
C PRO A 254 -18.01 -6.01 -13.56
N THR A 255 -18.80 -5.15 -14.20
CA THR A 255 -18.36 -4.14 -15.18
C THR A 255 -18.09 -2.77 -14.56
N GLU A 256 -18.45 -2.58 -13.28
CA GLU A 256 -18.24 -1.32 -12.58
C GLU A 256 -16.90 -1.30 -11.82
N VAL A 257 -16.33 -0.11 -11.73
CA VAL A 257 -15.18 0.19 -10.88
C VAL A 257 -15.55 1.38 -10.01
N ALA A 258 -15.39 1.22 -8.70
CA ALA A 258 -15.74 2.24 -7.73
C ALA A 258 -14.49 2.74 -7.00
N THR A 259 -14.44 4.04 -6.73
CA THR A 259 -13.43 4.67 -5.89
C THR A 259 -14.08 5.52 -4.81
N GLU A 260 -13.51 5.55 -3.60
CA GLU A 260 -13.89 6.57 -2.62
C GLU A 260 -13.70 7.96 -3.24
N PHE A 261 -14.71 8.81 -3.11
CA PHE A 261 -14.64 10.16 -3.63
C PHE A 261 -13.81 11.03 -2.70
N VAL A 262 -12.84 11.73 -3.28
CA VAL A 262 -11.96 12.67 -2.56
C VAL A 262 -12.08 14.06 -3.15
N VAL A 263 -11.93 15.07 -2.30
CA VAL A 263 -11.84 16.46 -2.74
C VAL A 263 -10.36 16.77 -2.98
N LEU A 264 -10.04 17.20 -4.20
CA LEU A 264 -8.68 17.51 -4.62
C LEU A 264 -8.31 18.96 -4.29
N GLU A 265 -7.11 19.15 -3.75
CA GLU A 265 -6.47 20.46 -3.55
C GLU A 265 -5.96 21.04 -4.86
N LYS A 266 -5.41 20.17 -5.71
CA LYS A 266 -4.94 20.46 -7.07
C LYS A 266 -5.51 19.41 -8.00
N LYS A 267 -6.17 19.83 -9.07
CA LYS A 267 -6.91 18.93 -9.97
C LYS A 267 -6.17 18.57 -11.23
N THR A 268 -5.22 19.42 -11.62
CA THR A 268 -4.46 19.27 -12.86
C THR A 268 -2.98 19.54 -12.65
N LEU A 269 -2.15 19.00 -13.55
CA LEU A 269 -0.72 19.29 -13.61
C LEU A 269 -0.40 20.79 -13.74
N GLY A 270 -1.33 21.59 -14.26
CA GLY A 270 -1.17 23.05 -14.35
C GLY A 270 -1.11 23.75 -12.99
N GLU A 271 -1.64 23.12 -11.94
CA GLU A 271 -1.68 23.66 -10.58
C GLU A 271 -0.49 23.18 -9.72
N PHE A 272 0.32 22.24 -10.23
CA PHE A 272 1.40 21.62 -9.48
C PHE A 272 2.58 22.58 -9.30
N ASP A 273 3.11 22.63 -8.09
CA ASP A 273 4.38 23.31 -7.78
C ASP A 273 5.55 22.33 -7.96
N ALA A 274 6.77 22.79 -7.71
CA ALA A 274 7.98 21.98 -7.87
C ALA A 274 7.96 20.71 -7.01
N GLU A 275 7.44 20.79 -5.78
CA GLU A 275 7.36 19.65 -4.88
C GLU A 275 6.31 18.62 -5.34
N ALA A 276 5.13 19.06 -5.79
CA ALA A 276 4.14 18.16 -6.37
C ALA A 276 4.66 17.51 -7.67
N LEU A 277 5.34 18.27 -8.54
CA LEU A 277 5.97 17.69 -9.75
C LEU A 277 7.02 16.63 -9.39
N LYS A 278 7.84 16.88 -8.38
CA LYS A 278 8.83 15.92 -7.89
C LYS A 278 8.17 14.66 -7.33
N GLN A 279 7.10 14.79 -6.56
CA GLN A 279 6.31 13.65 -6.07
C GLN A 279 5.72 12.84 -7.23
N ALA A 280 5.11 13.49 -8.22
CA ALA A 280 4.54 12.82 -9.39
C ALA A 280 5.60 12.02 -10.18
N ARG A 281 6.76 12.65 -10.44
CA ARG A 281 7.88 12.05 -11.19
C ARG A 281 8.50 10.85 -10.49
N ARG A 282 8.47 10.80 -9.15
CA ARG A 282 8.94 9.63 -8.38
C ARG A 282 8.27 8.33 -8.83
N TRP A 283 7.02 8.40 -9.29
CA TRP A 283 6.23 7.24 -9.69
C TRP A 283 6.31 6.93 -11.19
N PHE A 284 7.15 7.65 -11.95
CA PHE A 284 7.33 7.45 -13.39
C PHE A 284 7.60 5.99 -13.76
N GLY A 285 8.53 5.33 -13.06
CA GLY A 285 8.82 3.90 -13.29
C GLY A 285 7.59 3.00 -13.13
N VAL A 286 6.67 3.32 -12.22
CA VAL A 286 5.42 2.57 -12.02
C VAL A 286 4.46 2.77 -13.20
N HIS A 287 4.31 4.01 -13.70
CA HIS A 287 3.54 4.29 -14.91
C HIS A 287 4.09 3.54 -16.12
N ALA A 288 5.41 3.59 -16.33
CA ALA A 288 6.05 2.88 -17.43
C ALA A 288 5.91 1.36 -17.29
N TRP A 289 6.19 0.81 -16.11
CA TRP A 289 6.08 -0.62 -15.82
C TRP A 289 4.67 -1.16 -16.09
N THR A 290 3.64 -0.42 -15.70
CA THR A 290 2.24 -0.81 -15.91
C THR A 290 1.72 -0.44 -17.30
N ALA A 291 2.56 0.11 -18.19
CA ALA A 291 2.15 0.61 -19.50
C ALA A 291 1.01 1.64 -19.42
N ASN A 292 0.97 2.48 -18.39
CA ASN A 292 -0.10 3.48 -18.24
C ASN A 292 0.16 4.67 -19.19
N TRP A 293 -0.37 4.58 -20.40
CA TRP A 293 -0.20 5.62 -21.42
C TRP A 293 -0.95 6.91 -21.09
N ASP A 294 -1.94 6.83 -20.22
CA ASP A 294 -2.77 7.95 -19.79
C ASP A 294 -2.34 8.48 -18.41
N ALA A 295 -1.08 8.26 -18.02
CA ALA A 295 -0.53 8.63 -16.71
C ALA A 295 -0.80 10.09 -16.31
N ALA A 296 -0.71 11.02 -17.27
CA ALA A 296 -0.98 12.43 -17.05
C ALA A 296 -2.44 12.82 -17.27
N GLY A 297 -3.21 12.08 -18.08
CA GLY A 297 -4.54 12.49 -18.54
C GLY A 297 -4.48 13.52 -19.67
N TYR A 298 -5.59 13.69 -20.37
CA TYR A 298 -5.69 14.60 -21.51
C TYR A 298 -5.57 16.08 -21.11
N LEU A 299 -5.93 16.46 -19.88
CA LEU A 299 -5.77 17.83 -19.39
C LEU A 299 -4.72 17.93 -18.26
N GLY A 300 -3.91 16.89 -18.09
CA GLY A 300 -3.09 16.76 -16.88
C GLY A 300 -3.93 16.38 -15.64
N ASP A 301 -5.12 15.82 -15.84
CA ASP A 301 -6.18 15.60 -14.85
C ASP A 301 -6.19 14.19 -14.24
N ASN A 302 -5.28 13.30 -14.64
CA ASN A 302 -5.10 12.00 -13.99
C ASN A 302 -4.09 12.04 -12.83
N GLN A 303 -3.59 13.23 -12.51
CA GLN A 303 -2.72 13.48 -11.35
C GLN A 303 -3.35 14.58 -10.51
N GLY A 304 -3.61 14.30 -9.23
CA GLY A 304 -4.18 15.27 -8.30
C GLY A 304 -3.42 15.32 -6.98
N VAL A 305 -3.71 16.33 -6.17
CA VAL A 305 -3.19 16.42 -4.80
C VAL A 305 -4.32 16.26 -3.80
N VAL A 306 -4.13 15.33 -2.86
CA VAL A 306 -5.01 15.10 -1.72
C VAL A 306 -4.18 15.23 -0.46
N GLU A 307 -4.53 16.22 0.39
CA GLU A 307 -3.86 16.45 1.67
C GLU A 307 -2.32 16.52 1.53
N GLY A 308 -1.85 17.27 0.53
CA GLY A 308 -0.43 17.47 0.20
C GLY A 308 0.31 16.30 -0.48
N VAL A 309 -0.38 15.20 -0.80
CA VAL A 309 0.21 14.03 -1.48
C VAL A 309 -0.29 13.95 -2.92
N VAL A 310 0.63 13.75 -3.87
CA VAL A 310 0.23 13.47 -5.26
C VAL A 310 -0.33 12.06 -5.38
N VAL A 311 -1.51 11.96 -5.98
CA VAL A 311 -2.27 10.73 -6.17
C VAL A 311 -2.56 10.54 -7.66
N THR A 312 -2.33 9.34 -8.17
CA THR A 312 -2.83 8.95 -9.51
C THR A 312 -4.33 8.69 -9.42
N LEU A 313 -5.11 9.49 -10.15
CA LEU A 313 -6.56 9.53 -10.07
C LEU A 313 -7.24 8.49 -10.96
N ASP A 314 -6.63 8.18 -12.11
CA ASP A 314 -7.12 7.15 -13.02
C ASP A 314 -5.97 6.24 -13.49
N VAL A 315 -6.21 4.93 -13.42
CA VAL A 315 -5.29 3.88 -13.90
C VAL A 315 -5.93 2.98 -14.97
N GLY A 316 -7.08 3.35 -15.52
CA GLY A 316 -7.79 2.63 -16.59
C GLY A 316 -6.97 2.52 -17.88
N GLY A 317 -6.06 3.46 -18.12
CA GLY A 317 -5.10 3.41 -19.23
C GLY A 317 -3.92 2.45 -19.04
N ALA A 318 -3.87 1.68 -17.95
CA ALA A 318 -2.78 0.75 -17.64
C ALA A 318 -3.07 -0.69 -18.10
N LEU A 319 -2.00 -1.49 -18.15
CA LEU A 319 -2.00 -2.90 -18.52
C LEU A 319 -2.57 -3.13 -19.93
N ALA A 320 -3.54 -4.03 -20.08
CA ALA A 320 -3.97 -4.55 -21.38
C ALA A 320 -4.90 -3.61 -22.18
N PHE A 321 -5.49 -2.60 -21.54
CA PHE A 321 -6.46 -1.70 -22.16
C PHE A 321 -5.96 -0.25 -22.20
N ARG A 322 -6.49 0.52 -23.15
CA ARG A 322 -6.40 1.99 -23.21
C ARG A 322 -7.52 2.58 -22.35
N ALA A 323 -7.44 3.87 -22.02
CA ALA A 323 -8.42 4.55 -21.17
C ALA A 323 -9.88 4.47 -21.67
N GLN A 324 -10.07 4.32 -22.99
CA GLN A 324 -11.38 4.16 -23.63
C GLN A 324 -11.80 2.70 -23.86
N GLY A 325 -11.03 1.71 -23.41
CA GLY A 325 -11.38 0.28 -23.50
C GLY A 325 -10.78 -0.49 -24.67
N ASP A 326 -10.15 0.19 -25.63
CA ASP A 326 -9.45 -0.51 -26.71
C ASP A 326 -8.27 -1.36 -26.18
N PRO A 327 -8.13 -2.62 -26.61
CA PRO A 327 -7.00 -3.44 -26.20
C PRO A 327 -5.69 -2.94 -26.82
N LYS A 328 -4.62 -2.87 -26.04
CA LYS A 328 -3.27 -2.54 -26.53
C LYS A 328 -2.63 -3.65 -27.37
N GLY A 329 -3.15 -4.87 -27.24
CA GLY A 329 -2.64 -6.03 -27.96
C GLY A 329 -1.14 -6.23 -27.75
N LYS A 330 -0.39 -6.32 -28.86
CA LYS A 330 1.06 -6.56 -28.85
C LYS A 330 1.88 -5.39 -28.27
N ALA A 331 1.31 -4.18 -28.21
CA ALA A 331 1.99 -3.04 -27.63
C ALA A 331 2.20 -3.19 -26.11
N PHE A 332 1.32 -3.93 -25.42
CA PHE A 332 1.55 -4.34 -24.04
C PHE A 332 2.37 -5.65 -23.97
N GLY A 333 3.66 -5.51 -24.26
CA GLY A 333 4.65 -6.59 -24.29
C GLY A 333 5.59 -6.62 -23.08
N PRO A 334 6.63 -7.49 -23.11
CA PRO A 334 7.64 -7.58 -22.05
C PRO A 334 8.65 -6.42 -22.05
N VAL A 335 8.77 -5.67 -23.13
CA VAL A 335 9.67 -4.50 -23.24
C VAL A 335 8.95 -3.24 -22.77
N VAL A 336 9.62 -2.39 -21.98
CA VAL A 336 9.05 -1.17 -21.41
C VAL A 336 9.45 0.04 -22.26
N GLY A 337 8.83 0.15 -23.44
CA GLY A 337 9.00 1.30 -24.33
C GLY A 337 8.47 2.61 -23.74
N GLU A 338 7.62 2.53 -22.72
CA GLU A 338 7.05 3.67 -22.01
C GLU A 338 8.07 4.51 -21.25
N LEU A 339 9.27 3.98 -20.99
CA LEU A 339 10.38 4.78 -20.46
C LEU A 339 10.82 5.88 -21.44
N ASP A 340 10.59 5.67 -22.74
CA ASP A 340 10.93 6.59 -23.81
C ASP A 340 9.68 7.36 -24.27
N SER A 341 8.58 6.66 -24.58
CA SER A 341 7.39 7.29 -25.18
C SER A 341 6.70 8.30 -24.25
N LEU A 342 6.56 8.00 -22.94
CA LEU A 342 5.95 8.94 -21.98
C LEU A 342 6.77 10.24 -21.81
N ARG A 343 8.02 10.28 -22.30
CA ARG A 343 8.91 11.43 -22.21
C ARG A 343 9.13 12.15 -23.53
N GLY A 344 8.91 11.47 -24.65
CA GLY A 344 9.29 11.94 -25.98
C GLY A 344 8.18 11.99 -27.01
N ASP A 345 7.03 11.37 -26.76
CA ASP A 345 5.93 11.30 -27.72
C ASP A 345 5.22 12.66 -27.85
N GLU A 346 5.21 13.22 -29.08
CA GLU A 346 4.54 14.48 -29.38
C GLU A 346 3.01 14.36 -29.34
N ASP A 347 2.48 13.15 -29.56
CA ASP A 347 1.04 12.86 -29.47
C ASP A 347 0.56 12.73 -28.02
N ASN A 348 1.49 12.73 -27.05
CA ASN A 348 1.20 12.75 -25.61
C ASN A 348 1.89 13.93 -24.90
N PRO A 349 1.49 15.18 -25.21
CA PRO A 349 2.16 16.38 -24.70
C PRO A 349 2.07 16.51 -23.18
N HIS A 350 1.04 15.94 -22.54
CA HIS A 350 0.85 16.01 -21.09
C HIS A 350 1.80 15.09 -20.34
N ALA A 351 1.97 13.84 -20.79
CA ALA A 351 3.00 12.96 -20.23
C ALA A 351 4.40 13.52 -20.50
N LYS A 352 4.66 14.00 -21.72
CA LYS A 352 5.92 14.65 -22.07
C LYS A 352 6.21 15.84 -21.17
N LYS A 353 5.24 16.73 -20.91
CA LYS A 353 5.39 17.87 -19.98
C LYS A 353 5.75 17.42 -18.57
N LEU A 354 5.16 16.31 -18.10
CA LEU A 354 5.42 15.79 -16.77
C LEU A 354 6.82 15.15 -16.65
N PHE A 355 7.22 14.33 -17.63
CA PHE A 355 8.36 13.41 -17.47
C PHE A 355 9.61 13.74 -18.33
N SER A 356 9.51 14.59 -19.35
CA SER A 356 10.67 14.90 -20.24
C SER A 356 11.85 15.47 -19.46
N ALA A 357 11.57 16.38 -18.52
CA ALA A 357 12.56 17.09 -17.72
C ALA A 357 13.19 16.27 -16.57
N MET A 358 12.83 14.99 -16.41
CA MET A 358 13.46 14.13 -15.39
C MET A 358 14.94 13.92 -15.69
N SER A 359 15.77 14.17 -14.69
CA SER A 359 17.19 13.85 -14.70
C SER A 359 17.44 12.35 -14.72
N ARG A 360 18.67 11.94 -15.11
CA ARG A 360 19.09 10.53 -15.06
C ARG A 360 18.96 9.92 -13.66
N ALA A 361 19.22 10.70 -12.62
CA ALA A 361 19.07 10.27 -11.22
C ALA A 361 17.60 10.01 -10.86
N GLU A 362 16.69 10.94 -11.19
CA GLU A 362 15.25 10.78 -10.94
C GLU A 362 14.68 9.57 -11.70
N LEU A 363 15.13 9.34 -12.95
CA LEU A 363 14.75 8.15 -13.71
C LEU A 363 15.21 6.88 -13.00
N ALA A 364 16.48 6.82 -12.61
CA ALA A 364 17.03 5.67 -11.91
C ALA A 364 16.31 5.37 -10.59
N GLU A 365 16.01 6.41 -9.80
CA GLU A 365 15.23 6.28 -8.57
C GLU A 365 13.82 5.78 -8.82
N SER A 366 13.13 6.31 -9.83
CA SER A 366 11.76 5.89 -10.18
C SER A 366 11.70 4.45 -10.69
N ILE A 367 12.71 3.99 -11.45
CA ILE A 367 12.82 2.60 -11.91
C ILE A 367 13.14 1.68 -10.72
N ALA A 368 14.01 2.12 -9.81
CA ALA A 368 14.38 1.36 -8.62
C ALA A 368 13.19 1.07 -7.69
N VAL A 369 12.13 1.89 -7.71
CA VAL A 369 10.87 1.59 -7.01
C VAL A 369 10.29 0.26 -7.50
N VAL A 370 10.31 0.01 -8.81
CA VAL A 370 9.75 -1.20 -9.42
C VAL A 370 10.72 -2.38 -9.33
N THR A 371 12.01 -2.17 -9.64
CA THR A 371 12.98 -3.29 -9.72
C THR A 371 13.25 -3.94 -8.36
N ARG A 372 13.00 -3.23 -7.26
CA ARG A 372 13.08 -3.76 -5.88
C ARG A 372 11.91 -4.66 -5.49
N ILE A 373 10.81 -4.68 -6.25
CA ILE A 373 9.66 -5.54 -5.96
C ILE A 373 10.02 -6.99 -6.28
N PRO A 374 9.94 -7.94 -5.33
CA PRO A 374 10.25 -9.35 -5.61
C PRO A 374 9.25 -10.00 -6.56
N ASP A 375 9.73 -10.90 -7.42
CA ASP A 375 8.90 -11.61 -8.41
C ASP A 375 7.77 -12.42 -7.75
N ALA A 376 8.06 -13.02 -6.59
CA ALA A 376 7.07 -13.76 -5.81
C ALA A 376 5.92 -12.86 -5.35
N ALA A 377 6.20 -11.60 -4.99
CA ALA A 377 5.17 -10.63 -4.61
C ALA A 377 4.29 -10.24 -5.81
N ILE A 378 4.88 -10.11 -7.01
CA ILE A 378 4.14 -9.88 -8.26
C ILE A 378 3.21 -11.07 -8.55
N ARG A 379 3.73 -12.30 -8.52
CA ARG A 379 2.92 -13.52 -8.76
C ARG A 379 1.78 -13.65 -7.77
N ARG A 380 2.06 -13.46 -6.48
CA ARG A 380 1.05 -13.52 -5.41
C ARG A 380 -0.04 -12.46 -5.61
N MET A 381 0.35 -11.20 -5.80
CA MET A 381 -0.61 -10.11 -5.99
C MET A 381 -1.54 -10.39 -7.18
N VAL A 382 -1.00 -10.85 -8.31
CA VAL A 382 -1.81 -11.20 -9.49
C VAL A 382 -2.77 -12.35 -9.17
N ALA A 383 -2.30 -13.42 -8.54
CA ALA A 383 -3.14 -14.58 -8.20
C ALA A 383 -4.26 -14.22 -7.21
N ASP A 384 -3.94 -13.44 -6.17
CA ASP A 384 -4.88 -13.01 -5.12
C ASP A 384 -5.99 -12.09 -5.64
N ASN A 385 -5.78 -11.47 -6.80
CA ASN A 385 -6.72 -10.53 -7.43
C ASN A 385 -7.26 -11.07 -8.76
N TYR A 386 -7.31 -12.40 -8.91
CA TYR A 386 -7.91 -13.10 -10.06
C TYR A 386 -7.27 -12.80 -11.42
N GLY A 387 -6.01 -12.37 -11.43
CA GLY A 387 -5.22 -12.23 -12.64
C GLY A 387 -4.60 -13.55 -13.09
N GLY A 388 -4.32 -13.67 -14.39
CA GLY A 388 -3.73 -14.88 -14.98
C GLY A 388 -2.21 -14.96 -14.79
N PRO A 389 -1.61 -16.16 -14.70
CA PRO A 389 -0.15 -16.34 -14.59
C PRO A 389 0.65 -15.64 -15.70
N ALA A 390 0.12 -15.61 -16.92
CA ALA A 390 0.75 -14.91 -18.04
C ALA A 390 0.91 -13.39 -17.80
N LEU A 391 0.00 -12.77 -17.04
CA LEU A 391 0.14 -11.37 -16.65
C LEU A 391 1.30 -11.21 -15.65
N ALA A 392 1.40 -12.09 -14.66
CA ALA A 392 2.49 -12.04 -13.69
C ALA A 392 3.86 -12.17 -14.35
N GLU A 393 4.05 -13.17 -15.22
CA GLU A 393 5.31 -13.35 -15.93
C GLU A 393 5.62 -12.18 -16.88
N LYS A 394 4.61 -11.60 -17.53
CA LYS A 394 4.79 -10.39 -18.33
C LYS A 394 5.28 -9.22 -17.47
N MET A 395 4.69 -9.00 -16.30
CA MET A 395 5.08 -7.90 -15.42
C MET A 395 6.48 -8.11 -14.83
N ILE A 396 6.87 -9.36 -14.57
CA ILE A 396 8.24 -9.72 -14.19
C ILE A 396 9.22 -9.43 -15.33
N ALA A 397 8.89 -9.82 -16.57
CA ALA A 397 9.72 -9.54 -17.74
C ALA A 397 9.88 -8.03 -17.97
N ARG A 398 8.80 -7.25 -17.83
CA ARG A 398 8.84 -5.79 -17.87
C ARG A 398 9.74 -5.20 -16.80
N LYS A 399 9.67 -5.71 -15.57
CA LYS A 399 10.59 -5.29 -14.49
C LYS A 399 12.05 -5.60 -14.85
N ALA A 400 12.33 -6.77 -15.43
CA ALA A 400 13.68 -7.16 -15.85
C ALA A 400 14.22 -6.26 -16.98
N ASP A 401 13.38 -5.90 -17.96
CA ASP A 401 13.73 -4.94 -19.02
C ASP A 401 14.12 -3.57 -18.44
N MET A 402 13.34 -3.07 -17.46
CA MET A 402 13.67 -1.81 -16.77
C MET A 402 14.98 -1.90 -15.99
N ALA A 403 15.25 -3.03 -15.33
CA ALA A 403 16.50 -3.25 -14.60
C ALA A 403 17.71 -3.26 -15.55
N ALA A 404 17.58 -3.87 -16.73
CA ALA A 404 18.64 -3.89 -17.74
C ALA A 404 18.99 -2.49 -18.27
N ARG A 405 18.03 -1.56 -18.29
CA ARG A 405 18.26 -0.15 -18.68
C ARG A 405 18.94 0.70 -17.60
N LEU A 406 19.03 0.21 -16.36
CA LEU A 406 19.77 0.86 -15.28
C LEU A 406 21.25 0.47 -15.24
N ALA A 407 21.59 -0.71 -15.77
CA ALA A 407 22.97 -1.16 -15.95
C ALA A 407 23.68 -0.33 -17.02
#